data_AF-A0A3D3LS96-F1
#
_entry.id   AF-A0A3D3LS96-F1
#
_cell.length_a   1.000
_cell.length_b   1.000
_cell.length_c   1.000
_cell.angle_alpha   90.00
_cell.angle_beta   90.00
_cell.angle_gamma   90.00
#
_symmetry.space_group_name_H-M   'P 1'
#
loop_
_entity.id
_entity.type
_entity.pdbx_description
1 polymer ?
#
loop_
_entity_poly.entity_id
_entity_poly.type
_entity_poly.pdbx_seq_one_letter_code
_entity_poly.pdbx_strand_id
1 'polypeptide(L)'
;MRSRITLNINKKTIEKAKRYAKINNINLSEIVENYLNSIVDKNFNKYDIEISPFIKSLTTGKKINKNINYKSEYHKYISKKYN
;
A
#
# COMPACT_ATOMS: atom_id res chain seq x y z
N MET A 1 -0.07 -17.59 20.30
CA MET A 1 1.03 -17.40 21.29
C MET A 1 1.64 -16.02 21.09
N ARG A 2 2.13 -15.37 22.16
CA ARG A 2 2.89 -14.11 22.05
C ARG A 2 4.33 -14.36 22.48
N SER A 3 5.30 -13.92 21.68
CA SER A 3 6.73 -14.03 21.97
C SER A 3 7.39 -12.65 21.96
N ARG A 4 8.49 -12.49 22.69
CA ARG A 4 9.29 -11.26 22.70
C ARG A 4 10.56 -11.49 21.91
N ILE A 5 10.87 -10.59 20.99
CA ILE A 5 12.08 -10.62 20.17
C ILE A 5 12.89 -9.36 20.50
N THR A 6 14.21 -9.53 20.71
CA THR A 6 15.15 -8.41 20.88
C THR A 6 15.96 -8.26 19.61
N LEU A 7 15.97 -7.07 19.01
CA LEU A 7 16.65 -6.78 17.75
C LEU A 7 17.73 -5.70 17.95
N ASN A 8 18.91 -5.93 17.41
CA ASN A 8 19.96 -4.92 17.34
C ASN A 8 19.77 -4.07 16.07
N ILE A 9 19.30 -2.84 16.23
CA ILE A 9 18.97 -1.91 15.14
C ILE A 9 19.73 -0.60 15.34
N ASN A 10 20.18 0.02 14.26
CA ASN A 10 20.81 1.33 14.30
C ASN A 10 19.89 2.38 14.95
N LYS A 11 20.41 3.14 15.92
CA LYS A 11 19.71 4.23 16.62
C LYS A 11 19.02 5.22 15.68
N LYS A 12 19.67 5.59 14.56
CA LYS A 12 19.07 6.50 13.56
C LYS A 12 17.80 5.92 12.94
N THR A 13 17.77 4.61 12.71
CA THR A 13 16.62 3.91 12.16
C THR A 13 15.48 3.83 13.18
N ILE A 14 15.79 3.59 14.45
CA ILE A 14 14.81 3.58 15.55
C ILE A 14 14.10 4.94 15.65
N GLU A 15 14.84 6.04 15.60
CA GLU A 15 14.25 7.38 15.69
C GLU A 15 13.34 7.71 14.50
N LYS A 16 13.73 7.31 13.28
CA LYS A 16 12.85 7.44 12.10
C LYS A 16 11.58 6.62 12.26
N ALA A 17 11.70 5.38 12.73
CA ALA A 17 10.56 4.50 12.97
C ALA A 17 9.61 5.07 14.04
N LYS A 18 10.13 5.59 15.16
CA LYS A 18 9.33 6.24 16.20
C LYS A 18 8.56 7.44 15.67
N ARG A 19 9.22 8.27 14.85
CA ARG A 19 8.55 9.43 14.23
C ARG A 19 7.42 8.99 13.31
N TYR A 20 7.67 7.99 12.47
CA TYR A 20 6.63 7.43 11.60
C TYR A 20 5.47 6.85 12.40
N ALA A 21 5.75 6.08 13.45
CA ALA A 21 4.76 5.49 14.34
C ALA A 21 3.86 6.57 14.97
N LYS A 22 4.46 7.65 15.48
CA LYS A 22 3.73 8.79 16.06
C LYS A 22 2.83 9.50 15.05
N ILE A 23 3.32 9.73 13.83
CA ILE A 23 2.53 10.40 12.77
C ILE A 23 1.31 9.56 12.37
N ASN A 24 1.49 8.25 12.29
CA ASN A 24 0.44 7.33 11.85
C ASN A 24 -0.41 6.76 13.00
N ASN A 25 -0.16 7.21 14.24
CA ASN A 25 -0.83 6.73 15.46
C ASN A 25 -0.80 5.20 15.64
N ILE A 26 0.34 4.58 15.33
CA ILE A 26 0.59 3.13 15.43
C ILE A 26 1.79 2.84 16.34
N ASN A 27 1.96 1.57 16.71
CA ASN A 27 3.02 1.13 17.61
C ASN A 27 4.27 0.66 16.84
N LEU A 28 5.46 0.75 17.46
CA LEU A 28 6.69 0.26 16.84
C LEU A 28 6.66 -1.26 16.58
N SER A 29 6.07 -2.02 17.51
CA SER A 29 5.89 -3.47 17.37
C SER A 29 5.01 -3.81 16.17
N GLU A 30 3.96 -3.01 15.93
CA GLU A 30 3.01 -3.19 14.84
C GLU A 30 3.67 -2.97 13.47
N ILE A 31 4.57 -1.98 13.37
CA ILE A 31 5.39 -1.77 12.16
C ILE A 31 6.25 -3.00 11.86
N VAL A 32 6.92 -3.54 12.87
CA VAL A 32 7.81 -4.70 12.71
C VAL A 32 7.02 -5.95 12.39
N GLU A 33 5.91 -6.19 13.08
CA GLU A 33 5.02 -7.34 12.86
C GLU A 33 4.43 -7.32 11.44
N ASN A 34 3.88 -6.18 11.00
CA ASN A 34 3.36 -6.03 9.64
C ASN A 34 4.42 -6.26 8.58
N TYR A 35 5.65 -5.76 8.79
CA TYR A 35 6.74 -5.96 7.87
C TYR A 35 7.17 -7.43 7.82
N LEU A 36 7.30 -8.10 8.97
CA LEU A 36 7.63 -9.52 9.02
C LEU A 36 6.56 -10.33 8.28
N ASN A 37 5.27 -10.14 8.60
CA ASN A 37 4.14 -10.80 7.93
C ASN A 37 4.23 -10.62 6.40
N SER A 38 4.51 -9.40 5.93
CA SER A 38 4.64 -9.11 4.49
C SER A 38 5.74 -9.91 3.78
N ILE A 39 6.76 -10.40 4.49
CA ILE A 39 7.89 -11.14 3.93
C ILE A 39 7.68 -12.66 4.04
N VAL A 40 7.18 -13.14 5.18
CA VAL A 40 6.95 -14.57 5.39
C VAL A 40 5.73 -15.10 4.65
N ASP A 41 4.73 -14.26 4.40
CA ASP A 41 3.58 -14.63 3.59
C ASP A 41 3.92 -14.65 2.09
N LYS A 42 4.82 -15.54 1.69
CA LYS A 42 5.16 -15.87 0.29
C LYS A 42 3.98 -16.46 -0.50
N ASN A 43 2.84 -16.67 0.16
CA ASN A 43 1.58 -17.10 -0.45
C ASN A 43 0.62 -15.94 -0.75
N PHE A 44 1.00 -14.67 -0.48
CA PHE A 44 0.33 -13.56 -1.15
C PHE A 44 0.70 -13.64 -2.63
N ASN A 45 -0.15 -14.32 -3.40
CA ASN A 45 -0.28 -14.02 -4.82
C ASN A 45 -0.26 -12.50 -4.92
N LYS A 46 0.54 -11.95 -5.82
CA LYS A 46 0.66 -10.50 -6.07
C LYS A 46 -0.69 -9.81 -6.37
N TYR A 47 -1.76 -10.60 -6.47
CA TYR A 47 -3.15 -10.27 -6.72
C TYR A 47 -4.02 -10.17 -5.45
N ASP A 48 -3.55 -10.64 -4.29
CA ASP A 48 -4.30 -10.67 -3.01
C ASP A 48 -3.84 -9.59 -2.03
N ILE A 49 -3.36 -8.45 -2.54
CA ILE A 49 -3.25 -7.25 -1.71
C ILE A 49 -4.69 -6.87 -1.34
N GLU A 50 -5.11 -7.13 -0.09
CA GLU A 50 -6.38 -6.65 0.41
C GLU A 50 -6.36 -5.12 0.41
N ILE A 51 -6.90 -4.54 -0.65
CA ILE A 51 -7.12 -3.12 -0.76
C ILE A 51 -8.16 -2.76 0.30
N SER A 52 -7.78 -1.90 1.25
CA SER A 52 -8.69 -1.39 2.29
C SER A 52 -10.04 -1.00 1.68
N PRO A 53 -11.19 -1.33 2.33
CA PRO A 53 -12.52 -0.98 1.83
C PRO A 53 -12.66 0.50 1.47
N PHE A 54 -11.95 1.37 2.20
CA PHE A 54 -11.86 2.80 1.89
C PHE A 54 -11.21 3.06 0.53
N ILE A 55 -10.03 2.50 0.28
CA ILE A 55 -9.33 2.65 -1.01
C ILE A 55 -10.14 2.02 -2.14
N LYS A 56 -10.81 0.90 -1.90
CA LYS A 56 -11.72 0.27 -2.86
C LYS A 56 -12.91 1.17 -3.20
N SER A 57 -13.44 1.92 -2.24
CA SER A 57 -14.50 2.92 -2.49
C SER A 57 -14.03 4.10 -3.34
N LEU A 58 -12.73 4.44 -3.30
CA LEU A 58 -12.13 5.46 -4.16
C LEU A 58 -11.88 4.95 -5.59
N THR A 59 -11.82 3.63 -5.79
CA THR A 59 -11.72 3.09 -7.15
C THR A 59 -13.05 3.22 -7.86
N THR A 60 -13.08 3.99 -8.94
CA THR A 60 -14.21 4.03 -9.86
C THR A 60 -14.40 2.60 -10.36
N GLY A 61 -15.50 1.92 -10.02
CA GLY A 61 -15.75 0.49 -10.28
C GLY A 61 -15.71 0.02 -11.75
N LYS A 62 -15.22 0.85 -12.68
CA LYS A 62 -14.89 0.48 -14.05
C LYS A 62 -13.53 -0.20 -14.10
N LYS A 63 -13.53 -1.51 -14.34
CA LYS A 63 -12.33 -2.25 -14.73
C LYS A 63 -11.85 -1.70 -16.08
N ILE A 64 -10.66 -1.11 -16.09
CA ILE A 64 -9.99 -0.67 -17.32
C ILE A 64 -9.57 -1.93 -18.07
N ASN A 65 -10.00 -2.06 -19.32
CA ASN A 65 -9.60 -3.17 -20.17
C ASN A 65 -8.07 -3.14 -20.38
N LYS A 66 -7.40 -4.29 -20.25
CA LYS A 66 -5.93 -4.41 -20.34
C LYS A 66 -5.36 -3.87 -21.66
N ASN A 67 -6.17 -3.81 -22.71
CA ASN A 67 -5.78 -3.35 -24.04
C ASN A 67 -6.14 -1.89 -24.34
N ILE A 68 -6.44 -1.06 -23.33
CA ILE A 68 -6.74 0.36 -23.55
C ILE A 68 -5.47 1.12 -23.94
N ASN A 69 -5.48 1.71 -25.13
CA ASN A 69 -4.50 2.72 -25.52
C ASN A 69 -4.87 4.06 -24.84
N TYR A 70 -4.29 4.30 -23.67
CA TYR A 70 -4.58 5.47 -22.83
C TYR A 70 -4.43 6.80 -23.60
N LYS A 71 -3.48 6.87 -24.55
CA LYS A 71 -3.17 8.08 -25.31
C LYS A 71 -4.31 8.45 -26.26
N SER A 72 -4.89 7.47 -26.95
CA SER A 72 -6.01 7.72 -27.87
C SER A 72 -7.30 8.06 -27.13
N GLU A 73 -7.57 7.40 -26.00
CA GLU A 73 -8.75 7.68 -25.18
C GLU A 73 -8.66 9.07 -24.52
N TYR A 74 -7.47 9.46 -24.05
CA TYR A 74 -7.23 10.81 -23.54
C TYR A 74 -7.46 11.87 -24.62
N HIS A 75 -6.95 11.66 -25.83
CA HIS A 75 -7.15 12.58 -26.95
C HIS A 75 -8.64 12.74 -27.27
N LYS A 76 -9.39 11.63 -27.40
CA LYS A 76 -10.85 11.66 -27.60
C LYS A 76 -11.58 12.43 -26.50
N TYR A 77 -11.20 12.22 -25.24
CA TYR A 77 -11.80 12.92 -24.11
C TYR A 77 -11.60 14.44 -24.19
N ILE A 78 -10.36 14.87 -24.46
CA ILE A 78 -10.04 16.29 -24.61
C ILE A 78 -10.79 16.89 -25.80
N SER A 79 -10.79 16.22 -26.96
CA SER A 79 -11.55 16.68 -28.13
C SER A 79 -13.05 16.81 -27.84
N LYS A 80 -13.64 15.89 -27.05
CA LYS A 80 -15.06 15.96 -26.66
C LYS A 80 -15.34 17.06 -25.61
N LYS A 81 -14.39 17.35 -24.74
CA LYS A 81 -14.55 18.36 -23.68
C LYS A 81 -14.48 19.79 -24.20
N TYR A 82 -13.66 20.01 -25.24
CA TYR A 82 -13.38 21.33 -25.80
C TYR A 82 -14.03 21.55 -27.19
N ASN A 83 -14.89 20.62 -27.65
CA ASN A 83 -15.88 20.85 -28.69
C ASN A 83 -17.22 21.24 -28.05
#